data_AF-A0A2G2Z016-F1
#
_entry.id   AF-A0A2G2Z016-F1
#
_cell.length_a   1.000
_cell.length_b   1.000
_cell.length_c   1.000
_cell.angle_alpha   90.00
_cell.angle_beta   90.00
_cell.angle_gamma   90.00
#
_symmetry.space_group_name_H-M   'P 1'
#
loop_
_entity.id
_entity.type
_entity.pdbx_description
1 polymer ?
#
loop_
_entity_poly.entity_id
_entity_poly.type
_entity_poly.pdbx_seq_one_letter_code
_entity_poly.pdbx_strand_id
1 'polypeptide(L)' 'MVGLSLKVARLSIAQVLTVISQRQKSVLREAYKNKKYLFLDLLPKKTRAIRRRLTKHQAIES' A
#
# COMPACT_ATOMS: atom_id res chain seq x y z
N MET A 1 4.99 38.81 -8.54
CA MET A 1 5.56 37.45 -8.80
C MET A 1 6.12 36.83 -7.51
N VAL A 2 5.29 36.34 -6.56
CA VAL A 2 5.81 35.75 -5.29
C VAL A 2 5.20 34.36 -4.97
N GLY A 3 4.42 33.76 -5.87
CA GLY A 3 3.69 32.50 -5.60
C GLY A 3 4.41 31.20 -5.95
N LEU A 4 5.59 31.24 -6.58
CA LEU A 4 6.24 30.04 -7.16
C LEU A 4 7.10 29.28 -6.14
N SER A 5 7.79 29.99 -5.25
CA SER A 5 8.75 29.40 -4.29
C SER A 5 8.08 28.44 -3.30
N LEU A 6 6.94 28.81 -2.73
CA LEU A 6 6.23 27.98 -1.75
C LEU A 6 5.64 26.70 -2.37
N LYS A 7 5.17 26.76 -3.62
CA LYS A 7 4.66 25.59 -4.35
C LYS A 7 5.77 24.58 -4.62
N VAL A 8 6.92 25.06 -5.08
CA VAL A 8 8.10 24.21 -5.34
C VAL A 8 8.62 23.59 -4.05
N ALA A 9 8.71 24.37 -2.95
CA ALA A 9 9.13 23.86 -1.66
C ALA A 9 8.18 22.78 -1.10
N ARG A 10 6.86 22.95 -1.25
CA ARG A 10 5.89 21.92 -0.83
C ARG A 10 6.04 20.64 -1.66
N LEU A 11 6.27 20.78 -2.96
CA LEU A 11 6.43 19.64 -3.87
C LEU A 11 7.70 18.85 -3.53
N SER A 12 8.83 19.52 -3.28
CA SER A 12 10.08 18.84 -2.93
C SER A 12 9.98 18.08 -1.61
N ILE A 13 9.35 18.68 -0.59
CA ILE A 13 9.07 18.01 0.69
C ILE A 13 8.20 16.77 0.46
N ALA A 14 7.13 16.88 -0.32
CA ALA A 14 6.24 15.76 -0.63
C ALA A 14 6.96 14.62 -1.36
N GLN A 15 7.86 14.94 -2.30
CA GLN A 15 8.67 13.95 -3.02
C GLN A 15 9.59 13.16 -2.08
N VAL A 16 10.33 13.85 -1.21
CA VAL A 16 11.22 13.19 -0.23
C VAL A 16 10.44 12.29 0.71
N LEU A 17 9.31 12.76 1.25
CA LEU A 17 8.45 11.96 2.12
C LEU A 17 7.87 10.73 1.41
N THR A 18 7.54 10.87 0.11
CA THR A 18 7.05 9.78 -0.71
C THR A 18 8.09 8.68 -0.86
N VAL A 19 9.34 9.04 -1.16
CA VAL A 19 10.45 8.07 -1.29
C VAL A 19 10.68 7.34 0.04
N ILE A 20 10.68 8.06 1.17
CA ILE A 20 10.82 7.46 2.50
C ILE A 20 9.67 6.47 2.77
N SER A 21 8.42 6.86 2.51
CA SER A 21 7.25 6.00 2.73
C SER A 21 7.28 4.75 1.84
N GLN A 22 7.71 4.89 0.59
CA GLN A 22 7.85 3.75 -0.34
C GLN A 22 8.88 2.74 0.18
N ARG A 23 10.05 3.21 0.61
CA ARG A 23 11.12 2.35 1.15
C ARG A 23 10.71 1.65 2.45
N GLN A 24 10.05 2.35 3.37
CA GLN A 24 9.53 1.74 4.60
C GLN A 24 8.53 0.62 4.29
N LYS A 25 7.60 0.86 3.36
CA LYS A 25 6.60 -0.13 2.95
C LYS A 25 7.23 -1.33 2.23
N SER A 26 8.26 -1.14 1.41
CA SER A 26 8.91 -2.27 0.72
C SER A 26 9.59 -3.21 1.71
N VAL A 27 10.35 -2.67 2.67
CA VAL A 27 11.00 -3.45 3.74
C VAL A 27 9.97 -4.21 4.57
N LEU A 28 8.84 -3.58 4.93
CA LEU A 28 7.76 -4.25 5.64
C LEU A 28 7.09 -5.35 4.80
N ARG A 29 6.92 -5.16 3.48
CA ARG A 29 6.37 -6.20 2.61
C ARG A 29 7.28 -7.42 2.54
N GLU A 30 8.60 -7.21 2.47
CA GLU A 30 9.58 -8.30 2.48
C GLU A 30 9.56 -9.06 3.81
N ALA A 31 9.58 -8.35 4.94
CA ALA A 31 9.58 -8.95 6.27
C ALA A 31 8.32 -9.77 6.61
N TYR A 32 7.19 -9.49 5.96
CA TYR A 32 5.89 -10.13 6.22
C TYR A 32 5.38 -11.02 5.07
N LYS A 33 6.17 -11.23 4.00
CA LYS A 33 5.73 -11.94 2.77
C LYS A 33 5.17 -13.35 3.02
N ASN A 34 5.76 -14.09 3.96
CA ASN A 34 5.43 -15.51 4.21
C ASN A 34 4.68 -15.73 5.53
N LYS A 35 4.25 -14.66 6.20
CA LYS A 35 3.51 -14.78 7.46
C LYS A 35 2.03 -14.98 7.17
N LYS A 36 1.38 -15.87 7.91
CA LYS A 36 -0.07 -16.16 7.77
C LYS A 36 -0.92 -14.90 8.01
N TYR A 37 -0.53 -14.08 8.98
CA TYR A 37 -1.24 -12.86 9.36
C TYR A 37 -0.46 -11.62 8.94
N LEU A 38 -1.07 -10.78 8.11
CA LEU A 38 -0.55 -9.48 7.72
C LEU A 38 -1.40 -8.38 8.38
N PHE A 39 -0.77 -7.24 8.67
CA PHE A 39 -1.48 -6.04 9.08
C PHE A 39 -2.40 -5.53 7.96
N LEU A 40 -3.50 -4.86 8.34
CA LEU A 40 -4.54 -4.37 7.41
C LEU A 40 -4.00 -3.47 6.28
N ASP A 41 -2.90 -2.78 6.51
CA ASP A 41 -2.27 -1.88 5.52
C ASP A 41 -1.45 -2.60 4.46
N LEU A 42 -0.89 -3.76 4.80
CA LEU A 42 -0.11 -4.59 3.88
C LEU A 42 -1.00 -5.49 3.02
N LEU A 43 -2.25 -5.73 3.46
CA LEU A 43 -3.23 -6.51 2.73
C LEU A 43 -3.53 -5.92 1.34
N PRO A 44 -3.80 -6.78 0.34
CA PRO A 44 -4.28 -6.33 -0.96
C PRO A 44 -5.57 -5.51 -0.82
N LYS A 45 -5.59 -4.29 -1.37
CA LYS A 45 -6.78 -3.45 -1.39
C LYS A 45 -7.78 -3.99 -2.42
N LYS A 46 -8.68 -4.86 -1.95
CA LYS A 46 -9.80 -5.42 -2.73
C LYS A 46 -11.13 -4.91 -2.16
N THR A 47 -12.15 -4.82 -3.00
CA THR A 47 -13.49 -4.47 -2.53
C THR A 47 -14.01 -5.51 -1.53
N ARG A 48 -14.97 -5.12 -0.69
CA ARG A 48 -15.56 -6.01 0.31
C ARG A 48 -16.23 -7.23 -0.33
N ALA A 49 -16.91 -7.05 -1.46
CA ALA A 49 -17.54 -8.14 -2.21
C ALA A 49 -16.51 -9.20 -2.63
N ILE A 50 -15.38 -8.78 -3.21
CA ILE A 50 -14.30 -9.69 -3.62
C ILE A 50 -13.68 -10.41 -2.41
N ARG A 51 -13.49 -9.71 -1.28
CA ARG A 51 -12.92 -10.32 -0.05
C ARG A 51 -13.83 -11.40 0.57
N ARG A 52 -15.14 -11.33 0.34
CA ARG A 52 -16.14 -12.27 0.90
C ARG A 52 -16.52 -13.40 -0.05
N ARG A 53 -16.09 -13.35 -1.31
CA ARG A 53 -16.33 -14.42 -2.27
C ARG A 53 -15.62 -15.70 -1.81
N LEU A 54 -16.20 -16.86 -2.14
CA LEU A 54 -15.55 -18.16 -1.99
C LEU A 54 -14.16 -18.17 -2.66
N THR A 55 -13.23 -18.86 -2.01
CA THR A 55 -11.90 -19.10 -2.61
C THR A 55 -12.04 -20.03 -3.82
N LYS A 56 -11.07 -19.98 -4.74
CA LYS A 56 -11.12 -20.81 -5.97
C LYS A 56 -11.26 -22.30 -5.66
N HIS A 57 -10.57 -22.78 -4.62
CA HIS A 57 -10.65 -24.17 -4.18
C HIS A 57 -12.07 -24.53 -3.72
N GLN A 58 -12.68 -23.69 -2.89
CA GLN A 58 -14.06 -23.88 -2.41
C GLN A 58 -15.11 -23.85 -3.53
N ALA A 59 -14.86 -23.08 -4.60
CA ALA A 59 -15.77 -23.00 -5.74
C ALA A 59 -15.64 -24.17 -6.73
N ILE A 60 -14.56 -24.97 -6.63
CA ILE A 60 -14.36 -26.19 -7.45
C ILE A 60 -14.97 -27.41 -6.75
N GLU A 61 -14.93 -27.43 -5.41
CA GLU A 61 -15.51 -28.50 -4.58
C GLU A 61 -17.03 -28.43 -4.46
N SER A 62 -17.66 -27.33 -4.90
CA SER A 62 -19.08 -27.06 -4.80
C SER A 62 -19.77 -27.13 -6.16
#